data_AF-A0A6B3CBU6-F1
#
_entry.id   AF-A0A6B3CBU6-F1
#
_cell.length_a   1.000
_cell.length_b   1.000
_cell.length_c   1.000
_cell.angle_alpha   90.00
_cell.angle_beta   90.00
_cell.angle_gamma   90.00
#
_symmetry.space_group_name_H-M   'P 1'
#
loop_
_entity.id
_entity.type
_entity.pdbx_description
1 polymer ?
#
loop_
_entity_poly.entity_id
_entity_poly.type
_entity_poly.pdbx_seq_one_letter_code
_entity_poly.pdbx_strand_id
1 'polypeptide(L)'
;RAGNAFPFATVLEQLAGLDVEVVATLSADQVPPGTSIPENVRIFDYLPLNALLPTCAAIVHYGGMGTVGVAAVHGVPQLSIPGNIWGEGVVMRQ
;
A
#
# COMPACT_ATOMS: atom_id res chain seq x y z
N ARG A 1 13.16 17.88 -5.96
CA ARG A 1 13.29 16.86 -7.04
C ARG A 1 12.10 15.91 -6.91
N ALA A 2 10.99 16.26 -7.55
CA ALA A 2 9.72 15.56 -7.39
C ALA A 2 9.62 14.46 -8.46
N GLY A 3 9.87 13.21 -8.07
CA GLY A 3 9.20 12.09 -8.72
C GLY A 3 7.78 12.07 -8.16
N ASN A 4 6.77 12.04 -9.01
CA ASN A 4 5.37 12.26 -8.66
C ASN A 4 4.86 11.25 -7.61
N ALA A 5 5.03 11.57 -6.33
CA ALA A 5 4.26 10.97 -5.25
C ALA A 5 2.89 11.66 -5.27
N PHE A 6 1.82 10.89 -5.46
CA PHE A 6 0.47 11.42 -5.32
C PHE A 6 0.28 11.91 -3.87
N PRO A 7 -0.33 13.08 -3.65
CA PRO A 7 -0.68 13.51 -2.30
C PRO A 7 -1.52 12.44 -1.61
N PHE A 8 -1.23 12.15 -0.35
CA PHE A 8 -1.93 11.11 0.42
C PHE A 8 -3.46 11.30 0.40
N ALA A 9 -3.93 12.53 0.55
CA ALA A 9 -5.35 12.88 0.47
C ALA A 9 -5.97 12.53 -0.89
N THR A 10 -5.25 12.75 -2.00
CA THR A 10 -5.73 12.39 -3.34
C THR A 10 -5.88 10.87 -3.47
N VAL A 11 -4.97 10.09 -2.90
CA VAL A 11 -5.08 8.62 -2.91
C VAL A 11 -6.33 8.18 -2.14
N LEU A 12 -6.57 8.74 -0.95
CA LEU A 12 -7.76 8.43 -0.16
C LEU A 12 -9.06 8.81 -0.88
N GLU A 13 -9.09 9.97 -1.54
CA GLU A 13 -10.25 10.41 -2.33
C GLU A 13 -10.56 9.42 -3.47
N GLN A 14 -9.54 8.93 -4.17
CA GLN A 14 -9.74 7.93 -5.22
C GLN A 14 -10.20 6.59 -4.66
N LEU A 15 -9.68 6.17 -3.50
CA LEU A 15 -10.12 4.94 -2.82
C LEU A 15 -11.57 5.02 -2.32
N ALA A 16 -12.04 6.20 -1.93
CA ALA A 16 -13.42 6.41 -1.49
C ALA A 16 -14.46 6.11 -2.60
N GLY A 17 -14.07 6.24 -3.87
CA GLY A 17 -14.93 5.95 -5.02
C GLY A 17 -14.99 4.46 -5.41
N LEU A 18 -14.22 3.59 -4.74
CA LEU A 18 -14.15 2.17 -5.05
C LEU A 18 -15.05 1.36 -4.12
N ASP A 19 -15.76 0.38 -4.67
CA ASP A 19 -16.55 -0.60 -3.92
C ASP A 19 -15.67 -1.73 -3.35
N VAL A 20 -14.74 -1.36 -2.47
CA VAL A 20 -13.81 -2.27 -1.80
C VAL A 20 -13.56 -1.83 -0.36
N GLU A 21 -13.32 -2.79 0.53
CA GLU A 21 -12.71 -2.52 1.84
C GLU A 21 -11.19 -2.40 1.68
N VAL A 22 -10.61 -1.33 2.21
CA VAL A 22 -9.18 -1.08 2.21
C VAL A 22 -8.64 -1.23 3.63
N VAL A 23 -7.72 -2.17 3.81
CA VAL A 23 -6.92 -2.30 5.04
C VAL A 23 -5.55 -1.69 4.77
N ALA A 24 -5.27 -0.56 5.41
CA ALA A 24 -4.01 0.16 5.27
C ALA A 24 -3.15 -0.01 6.53
N THR A 25 -1.98 -0.63 6.37
CA THR A 25 -0.99 -0.72 7.46
C THR A 25 -0.12 0.53 7.47
N LEU A 26 -0.50 1.52 8.27
CA LEU A 26 0.18 2.82 8.39
C LEU A 26 0.33 3.19 9.87
N SER A 27 1.53 3.60 10.26
CA SER A 27 1.76 4.15 11.58
C SER A 27 1.19 5.58 11.70
N ALA A 28 0.90 6.01 12.92
CA ALA A 28 0.21 7.29 13.16
C ALA A 28 0.95 8.51 12.59
N ASP A 29 2.29 8.46 12.53
CA ASP A 29 3.14 9.50 11.95
C ASP A 29 3.13 9.53 10.41
N GLN A 30 2.65 8.47 9.76
CA GLN A 30 2.48 8.41 8.31
C GLN A 30 1.15 9.00 7.84
N VAL A 31 0.21 9.26 8.76
CA VAL A 31 -1.09 9.87 8.47
C VAL A 31 -1.03 11.36 8.83
N PRO A 32 -1.11 12.28 7.86
CA PRO A 32 -1.06 13.71 8.16
C PRO A 32 -2.17 14.15 9.13
N PRO A 33 -1.89 15.06 10.08
CA PRO A 33 -2.91 15.58 10.99
C PRO A 33 -4.09 16.21 10.22
N GLY A 34 -5.31 15.93 10.67
CA GLY A 34 -6.53 16.44 10.03
C GLY A 34 -6.94 15.71 8.74
N THR A 35 -6.28 14.60 8.38
CA THR A 35 -6.70 13.77 7.24
C THR A 35 -8.07 13.15 7.51
N SER A 36 -9.03 13.37 6.60
CA SER A 36 -10.31 12.65 6.60
C SER A 36 -10.11 11.26 6.01
N ILE A 37 -10.48 10.23 6.77
CA ILE A 37 -10.39 8.83 6.33
C ILE A 37 -11.75 8.40 5.77
N PRO A 38 -11.82 7.92 4.52
CA PRO A 38 -13.05 7.38 3.95
C PRO A 38 -13.61 6.20 4.75
N GLU A 39 -14.93 6.01 4.73
CA GLU A 39 -15.60 4.95 5.51
C GLU A 39 -15.14 3.54 5.14
N ASN A 40 -14.69 3.33 3.90
CA ASN A 40 -14.19 2.06 3.41
C ASN A 40 -12.70 1.81 3.70
N VAL A 41 -12.01 2.74 4.37
CA VAL A 41 -10.58 2.64 4.69
C VAL A 41 -10.39 2.43 6.19
N ARG A 42 -9.68 1.37 6.57
CA ARG A 42 -9.32 1.05 7.95
C ARG A 42 -7.81 1.08 8.10
N ILE A 43 -7.33 1.93 9.01
CA ILE A 43 -5.90 2.11 9.26
C ILE A 43 -5.51 1.33 10.51
N PHE A 44 -4.46 0.53 10.39
CA PHE A 44 -3.85 -0.20 11.48
C PHE A 44 -2.36 0.11 11.51
N ASP A 45 -1.79 0.32 12.69
CA ASP A 45 -0.34 0.53 12.83
C ASP A 45 0.44 -0.71 12.36
N TYR A 46 -0.04 -1.89 12.75
CA TYR A 46 0.55 -3.16 12.35
C TYR A 46 -0.50 -4.29 12.29
N LEU A 47 -0.37 -5.15 11.30
CA LEU A 47 -1.09 -6.43 11.20
C LEU A 47 -0.16 -7.54 10.71
N PRO A 48 -0.27 -8.76 11.24
CA PRO A 48 0.48 -9.91 10.75
C PRO A 48 -0.04 -10.33 9.37
N LEU A 49 0.77 -10.12 8.33
CA LEU A 49 0.37 -10.38 6.93
C LEU A 49 -0.03 -11.85 6.67
N ASN A 50 0.54 -12.83 7.38
CA ASN A 50 0.16 -14.24 7.17
C ASN A 50 -1.28 -14.54 7.58
N ALA A 51 -1.84 -13.75 8.50
CA ALA A 51 -3.21 -13.89 8.96
C ALA A 51 -4.17 -13.03 8.13
N LEU A 52 -3.69 -11.86 7.67
CA LEU A 52 -4.49 -10.92 6.89
C LEU A 52 -4.64 -11.35 5.43
N LEU A 53 -3.54 -11.71 4.74
CA LEU A 53 -3.58 -11.94 3.30
C LEU A 53 -4.53 -13.06 2.83
N PRO A 54 -4.77 -14.16 3.57
CA PRO A 54 -5.79 -15.15 3.20
C PRO A 54 -7.21 -14.59 3.07
N THR A 55 -7.51 -13.40 3.62
CA THR A 55 -8.82 -12.75 3.52
C THR A 55 -8.85 -11.62 2.49
N CYS A 56 -7.74 -11.32 1.82
CA CYS A 56 -7.63 -10.20 0.90
C CYS A 56 -7.81 -10.65 -0.56
N ALA A 57 -8.53 -9.83 -1.34
CA ALA A 57 -8.64 -10.04 -2.79
C ALA A 57 -7.37 -9.66 -3.57
N ALA A 58 -6.56 -8.74 -3.03
CA ALA A 58 -5.29 -8.29 -3.60
C ALA A 58 -4.44 -7.57 -2.53
N ILE A 59 -3.17 -7.33 -2.82
CA ILE A 59 -2.27 -6.48 -2.02
C ILE A 59 -1.54 -5.46 -2.90
N VAL A 60 -1.42 -4.22 -2.39
CA VAL A 60 -0.55 -3.17 -2.92
C VAL A 60 0.65 -3.00 -1.98
N HIS A 61 1.88 -3.11 -2.49
CA HIS A 61 3.08 -3.01 -1.65
C HIS A 61 4.33 -2.59 -2.44
N TYR A 62 5.37 -2.17 -1.73
CA TYR A 62 6.60 -1.66 -2.37
C TYR A 62 7.56 -2.73 -2.91
N GLY A 63 7.23 -4.02 -2.80
CA GLY A 63 8.06 -5.12 -3.30
C GLY A 63 9.02 -5.76 -2.29
N GLY A 64 8.90 -5.48 -0.99
CA GLY A 64 9.71 -6.15 0.04
C GLY A 64 9.58 -7.68 0.00
N MET A 65 10.71 -8.40 0.03
CA MET A 65 10.77 -9.85 -0.19
C MET A 65 9.87 -10.66 0.76
N GLY A 66 9.75 -10.24 2.03
CA GLY A 66 8.83 -10.87 2.97
C GLY A 66 7.36 -10.74 2.56
N THR A 67 6.94 -9.56 2.13
CA THR A 67 5.57 -9.32 1.64
C THR A 67 5.29 -10.11 0.36
N VAL A 68 6.24 -10.09 -0.60
CA VAL A 68 6.14 -10.86 -1.84
C VAL A 68 5.95 -12.35 -1.55
N GLY A 69 6.78 -12.89 -0.65
CA GLY A 69 6.73 -14.30 -0.29
C GLY A 69 5.41 -14.71 0.35
N VAL A 70 4.91 -13.94 1.33
CA VAL A 70 3.65 -14.25 2.00
C VAL A 70 2.48 -14.16 1.02
N ALA A 71 2.43 -13.12 0.17
CA ALA A 71 1.39 -12.99 -0.85
C ALA A 71 1.42 -14.14 -1.86
N ALA A 72 2.61 -14.56 -2.30
CA ALA A 72 2.78 -15.69 -3.22
C ALA A 72 2.32 -17.02 -2.60
N VAL A 73 2.69 -17.30 -1.34
CA VAL A 73 2.31 -18.53 -0.63
C VAL A 73 0.78 -18.62 -0.45
N HIS A 74 0.11 -17.49 -0.24
CA HIS A 74 -1.35 -17.44 -0.10
C HIS A 74 -2.10 -17.22 -1.42
N GLY A 75 -1.40 -17.14 -2.56
CA GLY A 75 -2.03 -16.98 -3.88
C GLY A 75 -2.74 -15.63 -4.07
N VAL A 76 -2.33 -14.59 -3.35
CA VAL A 76 -2.96 -13.26 -3.40
C VAL A 76 -2.39 -12.45 -4.56
N PRO A 77 -3.22 -11.90 -5.47
CA PRO A 77 -2.78 -10.97 -6.52
C PRO A 77 -1.99 -9.78 -5.97
N GLN A 78 -0.87 -9.45 -6.61
CA GLN A 78 0.06 -8.42 -6.14
C GLN A 78 0.16 -7.26 -7.13
N LEU A 79 -0.03 -6.03 -6.65
CA LEU A 79 0.35 -4.81 -7.34
C LEU A 79 1.57 -4.21 -6.63
N SER A 80 2.75 -4.39 -7.22
CA SER A 80 3.98 -3.81 -6.68
C SER A 80 4.18 -2.39 -7.18
N ILE A 81 4.34 -1.44 -6.25
CA ILE A 81 4.71 -0.05 -6.55
C ILE A 81 6.14 0.15 -6.03
N PRO A 82 7.17 -0.18 -6.84
CA PRO A 82 8.55 -0.10 -6.39
C PRO A 82 8.91 1.35 -6.03
N GLY A 83 9.54 1.50 -4.86
CA GLY A 83 10.20 2.75 -4.50
C GLY A 83 11.52 2.93 -5.25
N ASN A 84 12.33 3.89 -4.82
CA ASN A 84 13.71 4.08 -5.28
C ASN A 84 14.74 3.40 -4.34
N ILE A 85 14.34 2.31 -3.71
CA ILE A 85 15.07 1.67 -2.61
C ILE A 85 16.33 0.91 -3.06
N TRP A 86 16.42 0.55 -4.35
CA TRP A 86 17.56 -0.16 -4.95
C TRP A 86 18.18 0.62 -6.11
N GLY A 87 17.90 1.91 -6.24
CA GLY A 87 18.37 2.72 -7.37
C GLY A 87 17.59 2.45 -8.66
N GLU A 88 16.37 1.91 -8.58
CA GLU A 88 15.51 1.60 -9.72
C GLU A 88 15.26 2.85 -10.59
N GLY A 89 15.17 4.03 -9.96
CA GLY A 89 15.05 5.31 -10.68
C GLY A 89 16.26 5.69 -11.54
N VAL A 90 17.42 5.06 -11.33
CA VAL A 90 18.62 5.18 -12.19
C VAL A 90 18.57 4.14 -13.31
N VAL A 91 18.10 2.92 -13.03
CA VAL A 91 18.02 1.82 -14.00
C VAL A 91 16.87 2.00 -15.00
N MET A 92 15.70 2.46 -14.57
CA MET A 92 14.51 2.68 -15.43
C MET A 92 14.61 3.93 -16.32
N ARG A 93 15.73 4.67 -16.26
CA ARG A 93 16.01 5.85 -17.09
C ARG A 93 16.94 5.55 -18.27
N GLN A 94 17.35 4.30 -18.45
CA GLN A 94 18.06 3.80 -19.63
C GLN A 94 17.10 3.16 -20.61
#